data_AF-A0A1X7N5J4-F1
#
_entry.id   AF-A0A1X7N5J4-F1
#
_cell.length_a   1.000
_cell.length_b   1.000
_cell.length_c   1.000
_cell.angle_alpha   90.00
_cell.angle_beta   90.00
_cell.angle_gamma   90.00
#
_symmetry.space_group_name_H-M   'P 1'
#
loop_
_entity.id
_entity.type
_entity.pdbx_description
1 polymer ?
#
loop_
_entity_poly.entity_id
_entity_poly.type
_entity_poly.pdbx_seq_one_letter_code
_entity_poly.pdbx_strand_id
1 'polypeptide(L)'
;MRVLKSDIIGGVPASVARDIVRRYRFVERTAASAEPHLEGLNIDAETAVRGLAAAGFLEQITIHNDDRVCWTTTLKGNALCMASFGKPIKRATAERLLNGVIERAKTYNADPQRIRFIERLRVFGSYLDPDVQELGDVDLEVVIGRRPGDVTESSLAYARASGRSFSTHLDRLTWADHELIQFLRNRSAAVNITQEDIDVITDLHGIVYAITDDPAAIQPE
;
A
#
# COMPACT_ATOMS: atom_id res chain seq x y z
N MET A 1 2.48 -7.82 -5.23
CA MET A 1 3.24 -8.96 -5.79
C MET A 1 4.69 -8.91 -5.29
N ARG A 2 5.34 -10.07 -5.12
CA ARG A 2 6.76 -10.13 -4.72
C ARG A 2 7.65 -10.19 -5.95
N VAL A 3 8.66 -9.34 -5.99
CA VAL A 3 9.69 -9.31 -7.03
C VAL A 3 11.01 -8.88 -6.39
N LEU A 4 12.07 -9.64 -6.58
CA LEU A 4 13.41 -9.27 -6.14
C LEU A 4 14.05 -8.34 -7.17
N LYS A 5 14.95 -7.45 -6.71
CA LYS A 5 15.69 -6.57 -7.62
C LYS A 5 16.52 -7.35 -8.66
N SER A 6 16.95 -8.57 -8.31
CA SER A 6 17.71 -9.48 -9.16
C SER A 6 16.87 -10.26 -10.17
N ASP A 7 15.54 -10.21 -10.08
CA ASP A 7 14.67 -10.96 -10.97
C ASP A 7 14.75 -10.39 -12.40
N ILE A 8 14.53 -11.25 -13.39
CA ILE A 8 14.36 -10.88 -14.80
C ILE A 8 12.88 -11.07 -15.16
N ILE A 9 12.24 -10.03 -15.69
CA ILE A 9 10.83 -10.03 -16.09
C ILE A 9 10.76 -9.60 -17.54
N GLY A 10 10.18 -10.45 -18.41
CA GLY A 10 10.03 -10.11 -19.82
C GLY A 10 11.35 -9.82 -20.53
N GLY A 11 12.45 -10.44 -20.10
CA GLY A 11 13.79 -10.26 -20.68
C GLY A 11 14.58 -9.06 -20.14
N VAL A 12 14.01 -8.25 -19.24
CA VAL A 12 14.72 -7.10 -18.62
C VAL A 12 14.83 -7.25 -17.10
N PRO A 13 15.80 -6.59 -16.44
CA PRO A 13 15.85 -6.55 -14.97
C PRO A 13 14.53 -6.05 -14.37
N ALA A 14 14.10 -6.63 -13.25
CA ALA A 14 12.83 -6.32 -12.61
C ALA A 14 12.63 -4.83 -12.32
N SER A 15 13.69 -4.10 -11.97
CA SER A 15 13.62 -2.66 -11.78
C SER A 15 13.28 -1.92 -13.06
N VAL A 16 13.89 -2.32 -14.17
CA VAL A 16 13.62 -1.77 -15.50
C VAL A 16 12.21 -2.15 -15.96
N ALA A 17 11.80 -3.42 -15.77
CA ALA A 17 10.44 -3.86 -16.03
C ALA A 17 9.41 -2.98 -15.30
N ARG A 18 9.61 -2.73 -14.00
CA ARG A 18 8.70 -1.89 -13.21
C ARG A 18 8.64 -0.46 -13.73
N ASP A 19 9.78 0.12 -14.08
CA ASP A 19 9.83 1.51 -14.54
C ASP A 19 9.18 1.66 -15.92
N ILE A 20 9.39 0.69 -16.81
CA ILE A 20 8.65 0.59 -18.08
C ILE A 20 7.15 0.46 -17.78
N VAL A 21 6.70 -0.53 -17.01
CA VAL A 21 5.27 -0.73 -16.74
C VAL A 21 4.62 0.51 -16.10
N ARG A 22 5.32 1.23 -15.21
CA ARG A 22 4.84 2.52 -14.65
C ARG A 22 4.63 3.59 -15.71
N ARG A 23 5.49 3.64 -16.73
CA ARG A 23 5.37 4.58 -17.85
C ARG A 23 4.06 4.37 -18.64
N TYR A 24 3.59 3.12 -18.74
CA TYR A 24 2.38 2.71 -19.49
C TYR A 24 1.13 2.67 -18.60
N ARG A 25 1.26 2.96 -17.31
CA ARG A 25 0.16 2.89 -16.35
C ARG A 25 -0.88 3.95 -16.66
N PHE A 26 -2.14 3.51 -16.87
CA PHE A 26 -3.29 4.37 -17.17
C PHE A 26 -3.16 5.21 -18.45
N VAL A 27 -2.18 4.91 -19.33
CA VAL A 27 -1.96 5.65 -20.57
C VAL A 27 -1.49 4.70 -21.66
N GLU A 28 -2.15 4.76 -22.82
CA GLU A 28 -1.82 4.02 -24.02
C GLU A 28 -0.53 4.55 -24.65
N ARG A 29 0.45 3.68 -24.92
CA ARG A 29 1.75 4.09 -25.47
C ARG A 29 2.29 3.09 -26.49
N THR A 30 3.05 3.60 -27.47
CA THR A 30 3.86 2.78 -28.38
C THR A 30 5.10 2.24 -27.66
N ALA A 31 5.71 1.19 -28.20
CA ALA A 31 6.89 0.56 -27.62
C ALA A 31 8.07 1.53 -27.40
N ALA A 32 8.25 2.52 -28.29
CA ALA A 32 9.28 3.56 -28.19
C ALA A 32 9.27 4.30 -26.83
N SER A 33 8.13 4.34 -26.13
CA SER A 33 8.06 4.95 -24.79
C SER A 33 8.89 4.21 -23.73
N ALA A 34 9.36 2.99 -23.99
CA ALA A 34 10.23 2.23 -23.11
C ALA A 34 11.73 2.58 -23.28
N GLU A 35 12.14 3.21 -24.40
CA GLU A 35 13.55 3.47 -24.73
C GLU A 35 14.36 4.15 -23.61
N PRO A 36 13.83 5.18 -22.89
CA PRO A 36 14.59 5.83 -21.81
C PRO A 36 14.97 4.91 -20.65
N HIS A 37 14.32 3.75 -20.52
CA HIS A 37 14.55 2.79 -19.43
C HIS A 37 15.50 1.66 -19.83
N LEU A 38 15.88 1.56 -21.10
CA LEU A 38 16.68 0.47 -21.65
C LEU A 38 18.17 0.83 -21.84
N GLU A 39 18.57 2.03 -21.42
CA GLU A 39 19.96 2.48 -21.54
C GLU A 39 20.93 1.50 -20.85
N GLY A 40 21.95 1.06 -21.59
CA GLY A 40 22.94 0.10 -21.13
C GLY A 40 22.48 -1.37 -21.16
N LEU A 41 21.27 -1.68 -21.64
CA LEU A 41 20.80 -3.03 -21.88
C LEU A 41 20.94 -3.41 -23.36
N ASN A 42 21.25 -4.68 -23.64
CA ASN A 42 21.30 -5.21 -25.00
C ASN A 42 19.93 -5.75 -25.44
N ILE A 43 18.91 -4.90 -25.41
CA ILE A 43 17.52 -5.22 -25.79
C ILE A 43 16.83 -3.96 -26.32
N ASP A 44 16.11 -4.08 -27.42
CA ASP A 44 15.34 -2.98 -27.99
C ASP A 44 13.95 -2.86 -27.34
N ALA A 45 13.31 -1.71 -27.56
CA ALA A 45 12.04 -1.38 -26.95
C ALA A 45 10.88 -2.31 -27.35
N GLU A 46 10.84 -2.75 -28.60
CA GLU A 46 9.81 -3.66 -29.10
C GLU A 46 9.95 -5.04 -28.44
N THR A 47 11.17 -5.58 -28.41
CA THR A 47 11.48 -6.85 -27.75
C THR A 47 11.16 -6.80 -26.25
N ALA A 48 11.55 -5.72 -25.55
CA ALA A 48 11.27 -5.55 -24.13
C ALA A 48 9.76 -5.49 -23.83
N VAL A 49 9.01 -4.68 -24.59
CA VAL A 49 7.56 -4.53 -24.38
C VAL A 49 6.81 -5.81 -24.71
N ARG A 50 7.18 -6.51 -25.79
CA ARG A 50 6.62 -7.83 -26.11
C ARG A 50 6.95 -8.87 -25.05
N GLY A 51 8.16 -8.85 -24.49
CA GLY A 51 8.54 -9.72 -23.38
C GLY A 51 7.68 -9.47 -22.13
N LEU A 52 7.44 -8.20 -21.79
CA LEU A 52 6.56 -7.81 -20.69
C LEU A 52 5.09 -8.19 -20.95
N ALA A 53 4.63 -8.09 -22.20
CA ALA A 53 3.29 -8.52 -22.59
C ALA A 53 3.13 -10.05 -22.53
N ALA A 54 4.11 -10.80 -23.04
CA ALA A 54 4.15 -12.25 -22.93
C ALA A 54 4.18 -12.74 -21.47
N ALA A 55 4.84 -11.97 -20.59
CA ALA A 55 4.83 -12.21 -19.15
C ALA A 55 3.53 -11.73 -18.45
N GLY A 56 2.59 -11.13 -19.19
CA GLY A 56 1.26 -10.72 -18.76
C GLY A 56 1.19 -9.37 -18.04
N PHE A 57 2.23 -8.54 -18.10
CA PHE A 57 2.28 -7.23 -17.43
C PHE A 57 1.76 -6.08 -18.29
N LEU A 58 1.88 -6.23 -19.61
CA LEU A 58 1.30 -5.32 -20.59
C LEU A 58 0.32 -6.09 -21.47
N GLU A 59 -0.62 -5.37 -22.07
CA GLU A 59 -1.47 -5.91 -23.12
C GLU A 59 -1.46 -5.00 -24.33
N GLN A 60 -1.56 -5.61 -25.51
CA GLN A 60 -1.61 -4.90 -26.77
C GLN A 60 -3.01 -4.35 -26.98
N ILE A 61 -3.09 -3.11 -27.43
CA ILE A 61 -4.31 -2.46 -27.87
C ILE A 61 -4.08 -1.85 -29.26
N THR A 62 -5.09 -1.99 -30.12
CA THR A 62 -5.08 -1.38 -31.46
C THR A 62 -5.97 -0.16 -31.44
N ILE A 63 -5.39 1.01 -31.67
CA ILE A 63 -6.14 2.26 -31.77
C ILE A 63 -6.71 2.34 -33.19
N HIS A 64 -8.03 2.21 -33.32
CA HIS A 64 -8.77 2.13 -34.59
C HIS A 64 -8.51 3.29 -35.56
N ASN A 65 -8.05 4.44 -35.07
CA ASN A 65 -7.93 5.65 -35.88
C ASN A 65 -6.53 5.86 -36.51
N ASP A 66 -5.51 5.09 -36.13
CA ASP A 66 -4.11 5.35 -36.55
C ASP A 66 -3.36 4.05 -36.94
N ASP A 67 -4.02 2.87 -36.88
CA ASP A 67 -3.43 1.53 -37.06
C ASP A 67 -2.14 1.28 -36.23
N ARG A 68 -1.94 2.07 -35.17
CA ARG A 68 -0.78 1.96 -34.30
C ARG A 68 -0.99 0.89 -33.25
N VAL A 69 0.04 0.06 -33.10
CA VAL A 69 0.15 -0.88 -32.00
C VAL A 69 0.56 -0.10 -30.76
N CYS A 70 -0.37 -0.02 -29.81
CA CYS A 70 -0.15 0.56 -28.49
C CYS A 70 -0.23 -0.52 -27.41
N TRP A 71 0.25 -0.17 -26.23
CA TRP A 71 0.28 -1.04 -25.08
C TRP A 71 -0.24 -0.30 -23.85
N THR A 72 -0.88 -1.04 -22.95
CA THR A 72 -1.33 -0.54 -21.64
C THR A 72 -1.05 -1.59 -20.56
N THR A 73 -1.10 -1.19 -19.29
CA THR A 73 -0.84 -2.07 -18.15
C THR A 73 -2.03 -2.97 -17.82
N THR A 74 -1.78 -4.25 -17.60
CA THR A 74 -2.77 -5.19 -17.05
C THR A 74 -2.92 -5.04 -15.53
N LEU A 75 -3.85 -5.78 -14.91
CA LEU A 75 -3.91 -5.91 -13.44
C LEU A 75 -2.59 -6.40 -12.83
N LYS A 76 -1.92 -7.37 -13.48
CA LYS A 76 -0.60 -7.87 -13.06
C LYS A 76 0.48 -6.80 -13.24
N GLY A 77 0.41 -6.02 -14.33
CA GLY A 77 1.22 -4.81 -14.53
C GLY A 77 1.07 -3.79 -13.42
N ASN A 78 -0.18 -3.50 -13.03
CA ASN A 78 -0.48 -2.60 -11.92
C ASN A 78 0.09 -3.11 -10.59
N ALA A 79 0.03 -4.43 -10.34
CA ALA A 79 0.69 -5.03 -9.18
C ALA A 79 2.21 -4.83 -9.21
N LEU A 80 2.86 -4.92 -10.39
CA LEU A 80 4.31 -4.69 -10.54
C LEU A 80 4.67 -3.24 -10.27
N CYS A 81 3.85 -2.28 -10.73
CA CYS A 81 4.04 -0.86 -10.44
C CYS A 81 4.15 -0.57 -8.94
N MET A 82 3.43 -1.34 -8.12
CA MET A 82 3.39 -1.21 -6.67
C MET A 82 4.44 -2.07 -5.95
N ALA A 83 5.12 -2.98 -6.64
CA ALA A 83 6.10 -3.88 -6.04
C ALA A 83 7.29 -3.09 -5.45
N SER A 84 7.74 -3.49 -4.26
CA SER A 84 8.93 -2.96 -3.59
C SER A 84 10.14 -3.84 -3.83
N PHE A 85 11.31 -3.22 -4.04
CA PHE A 85 12.61 -3.91 -4.06
C PHE A 85 13.34 -3.79 -2.70
N GLY A 86 12.61 -3.44 -1.65
CA GLY A 86 13.16 -3.41 -0.29
C GLY A 86 13.76 -4.76 0.09
N LYS A 87 14.80 -4.73 0.93
CA LYS A 87 15.33 -5.97 1.50
C LYS A 87 14.22 -6.64 2.31
N PRO A 88 13.98 -7.95 2.12
CA PRO A 88 13.02 -8.66 2.94
C PRO A 88 13.34 -8.52 4.44
N ILE A 89 12.29 -8.48 5.25
CA ILE A 89 12.39 -8.58 6.71
C ILE A 89 12.25 -10.04 7.11
N LYS A 90 13.01 -10.46 8.13
CA LYS A 90 12.82 -11.79 8.74
C LYS A 90 11.44 -11.89 9.39
N ARG A 91 10.85 -13.08 9.42
CA ARG A 91 9.58 -13.35 10.15
C ARG A 91 9.57 -12.80 11.58
N ALA A 92 10.63 -13.03 12.35
CA ALA A 92 10.76 -12.47 13.71
C ALA A 92 10.69 -10.93 13.75
N THR A 93 11.18 -10.23 12.71
CA THR A 93 11.04 -8.78 12.59
C THR A 93 9.60 -8.39 12.29
N ALA A 94 8.91 -9.12 11.41
CA ALA A 94 7.50 -8.88 11.09
C ALA A 94 6.61 -9.09 12.31
N GLU A 95 6.81 -10.17 13.07
CA GLU A 95 6.10 -10.42 14.34
C GLU A 95 6.30 -9.29 15.34
N ARG A 96 7.55 -8.83 15.53
CA ARG A 96 7.85 -7.70 16.41
C ARG A 96 7.16 -6.41 15.94
N LEU A 97 7.11 -6.17 14.63
CA LEU A 97 6.42 -5.01 14.07
C LEU A 97 4.92 -5.08 14.30
N LEU A 98 4.30 -6.24 14.02
CA LEU A 98 2.87 -6.50 14.23
C LEU A 98 2.49 -6.30 15.70
N ASN A 99 3.21 -6.93 16.62
CA ASN A 99 3.00 -6.76 18.06
C ASN A 99 3.14 -5.29 18.46
N GLY A 100 4.11 -4.58 17.90
CA GLY A 100 4.26 -3.15 18.11
C GLY A 100 3.04 -2.34 17.64
N VAL A 101 2.44 -2.69 16.50
CA VAL A 101 1.21 -2.03 16.02
C VAL A 101 0.04 -2.30 16.97
N ILE A 102 -0.13 -3.55 17.42
CA ILE A 102 -1.20 -3.93 18.36
C ILE A 102 -1.08 -3.16 19.68
N GLU A 103 0.12 -3.06 20.26
CA GLU A 103 0.33 -2.33 21.51
C GLU A 103 0.08 -0.82 21.35
N ARG A 104 0.40 -0.25 20.18
CA ARG A 104 0.02 1.13 19.86
C ARG A 104 -1.49 1.27 19.71
N ALA A 105 -2.19 0.31 19.10
CA ALA A 105 -3.64 0.37 18.99
C ALA A 105 -4.32 0.41 20.36
N LYS A 106 -3.90 -0.45 21.29
CA LYS A 106 -4.33 -0.43 22.70
C LYS A 106 -4.07 0.93 23.35
N THR A 107 -2.84 1.44 23.22
CA THR A 107 -2.45 2.75 23.78
C THR A 107 -3.31 3.89 23.22
N TYR A 108 -3.59 3.87 21.91
CA TYR A 108 -4.40 4.89 21.25
C TYR A 108 -5.85 4.84 21.71
N ASN A 109 -6.44 3.66 21.83
CA ASN A 109 -7.84 3.50 22.23
C ASN A 109 -8.10 3.75 23.71
N ALA A 110 -7.08 3.64 24.56
CA ALA A 110 -7.14 4.01 25.98
C ALA A 110 -7.03 5.54 26.22
N ASP A 111 -6.68 6.33 25.21
CA ASP A 111 -6.47 7.78 25.33
C ASP A 111 -7.80 8.55 25.11
N PRO A 112 -8.35 9.22 26.15
CA PRO A 112 -9.61 9.95 26.04
C PRO A 112 -9.52 11.22 25.18
N GLN A 113 -8.31 11.69 24.85
CA GLN A 113 -8.12 12.86 24.00
C GLN A 113 -8.32 12.55 22.51
N ARG A 114 -8.36 11.27 22.13
CA ARG A 114 -8.52 10.85 20.73
C ARG A 114 -9.97 10.93 20.29
N ILE A 115 -10.21 11.68 19.21
CA ILE A 115 -11.54 11.80 18.58
C ILE A 115 -11.83 10.67 17.57
N ARG A 116 -10.84 9.84 17.29
CA ARG A 116 -10.95 8.58 16.55
C ARG A 116 -10.66 7.42 17.48
N PHE A 117 -11.10 6.24 17.08
CA PHE A 117 -10.66 4.99 17.69
C PHE A 117 -10.40 3.97 16.59
N ILE A 118 -9.57 2.99 16.92
CA ILE A 118 -9.28 1.85 16.06
C ILE A 118 -10.33 0.80 16.40
N GLU A 119 -11.27 0.56 15.51
CA GLU A 119 -12.30 -0.45 15.72
C GLU A 119 -11.69 -1.85 15.62
N ARG A 120 -10.89 -2.06 14.57
CA ARG A 120 -10.33 -3.36 14.24
C ARG A 120 -9.06 -3.24 13.40
N LEU A 121 -8.15 -4.19 13.59
CA LEU A 121 -7.01 -4.43 12.70
C LEU A 121 -7.10 -5.84 12.13
N ARG A 122 -6.97 -5.97 10.81
CA ARG A 122 -6.76 -7.27 10.13
C ARG A 122 -5.38 -7.31 9.52
N VAL A 123 -4.65 -8.39 9.75
CA VAL A 123 -3.43 -8.70 9.00
C VAL A 123 -3.79 -9.51 7.75
N PHE A 124 -3.13 -9.25 6.64
CA PHE A 124 -3.30 -9.99 5.40
C PHE A 124 -1.97 -10.12 4.65
N GLY A 125 -2.01 -10.69 3.45
CA GLY A 125 -0.84 -10.81 2.59
C GLY A 125 0.16 -11.85 3.09
N SER A 126 1.43 -11.67 2.70
CA SER A 126 2.47 -12.71 2.84
C SER A 126 2.78 -13.11 4.30
N TYR A 127 2.40 -12.30 5.28
CA TYR A 127 2.59 -12.60 6.70
C TYR A 127 1.84 -13.87 7.14
N LEU A 128 0.65 -14.11 6.56
CA LEU A 128 -0.24 -15.22 6.93
C LEU A 128 0.25 -16.60 6.46
N ASP A 129 1.14 -16.65 5.47
CA ASP A 129 1.75 -17.90 5.02
C ASP A 129 2.88 -18.28 5.98
N PRO A 130 2.77 -19.34 6.79
CA PRO A 130 3.77 -19.69 7.80
C PRO A 130 5.11 -20.15 7.19
N ASP A 131 5.12 -20.60 5.94
CA ASP A 131 6.31 -21.14 5.28
C ASP A 131 7.24 -20.02 4.77
N VAL A 132 6.73 -18.78 4.66
CA VAL A 132 7.50 -17.62 4.19
C VAL A 132 8.37 -17.04 5.31
N GLN A 133 9.67 -17.34 5.35
CA GLN A 133 10.56 -16.84 6.41
C GLN A 133 11.12 -15.42 6.18
N GLU A 134 11.08 -14.97 4.92
CA GLU A 134 11.48 -13.63 4.52
C GLU A 134 10.27 -12.91 3.92
N LEU A 135 9.82 -11.83 4.54
CA LEU A 135 8.61 -11.08 4.19
C LEU A 135 8.98 -9.75 3.55
N GLY A 136 8.14 -9.20 2.67
CA GLY A 136 8.35 -7.84 2.16
C GLY A 136 8.10 -6.80 3.26
N ASP A 137 6.96 -6.95 3.92
CA ASP A 137 6.36 -6.04 4.87
C ASP A 137 5.26 -6.76 5.66
N VAL A 138 4.61 -6.02 6.56
CA VAL A 138 3.39 -6.41 7.26
C VAL A 138 2.25 -5.56 6.71
N ASP A 139 1.31 -6.20 6.02
CA ASP A 139 0.12 -5.56 5.47
C ASP A 139 -1.04 -5.64 6.47
N LEU A 140 -1.62 -4.49 6.79
CA LEU A 140 -2.72 -4.34 7.73
C LEU A 140 -3.85 -3.53 7.12
N GLU A 141 -5.08 -3.96 7.36
CA GLU A 141 -6.25 -3.11 7.29
C GLU A 141 -6.49 -2.50 8.67
N VAL A 142 -6.90 -1.24 8.69
CA VAL A 142 -7.45 -0.59 9.88
C VAL A 142 -8.86 -0.08 9.60
N VAL A 143 -9.79 -0.52 10.44
CA VAL A 143 -11.14 0.05 10.52
C VAL A 143 -11.13 1.12 11.59
N ILE A 144 -11.49 2.34 11.21
CA ILE A 144 -11.45 3.52 12.09
C ILE A 144 -12.88 3.97 12.37
N GLY A 145 -13.19 4.09 13.66
CA GLY A 145 -14.42 4.71 14.13
C GLY A 145 -14.20 6.13 14.67
N ARG A 146 -15.29 6.82 14.98
CA ARG A 146 -15.30 8.18 15.52
C ARG A 146 -16.05 8.21 16.85
N ARG A 147 -15.49 8.88 17.84
CA ARG A 147 -16.16 9.12 19.12
C ARG A 147 -17.28 10.16 18.97
N PRO A 148 -18.33 10.13 19.78
CA PRO A 148 -19.43 11.11 19.73
C PRO A 148 -18.96 12.57 19.78
N GLY A 149 -19.65 13.45 19.06
CA GLY A 149 -19.36 14.88 18.98
C GLY A 149 -19.68 15.51 17.62
N ASP A 150 -19.63 16.83 17.53
CA ASP A 150 -19.76 17.53 16.25
C ASP A 150 -18.59 17.16 15.33
N VAL A 151 -18.90 16.58 14.18
CA VAL A 151 -17.90 16.02 13.26
C VAL A 151 -16.87 17.07 12.84
N THR A 152 -17.33 18.28 12.54
CA THR A 152 -16.53 19.35 11.95
C THR A 152 -15.76 20.08 13.04
N GLU A 153 -16.45 20.55 14.09
CA GLU A 153 -15.81 21.34 15.13
C GLU A 153 -14.83 20.48 15.95
N SER A 154 -15.15 19.22 16.25
CA SER A 154 -14.19 18.35 16.94
C SER A 154 -12.94 18.09 16.10
N SER A 155 -13.07 17.90 14.77
CA SER A 155 -11.91 17.77 13.86
C SER A 155 -11.07 19.05 13.84
N LEU A 156 -11.70 20.22 13.73
CA LEU A 156 -10.99 21.50 13.70
C LEU A 156 -10.33 21.82 15.04
N ALA A 157 -11.00 21.57 16.16
CA ALA A 157 -10.45 21.73 17.50
C ALA A 157 -9.24 20.81 17.73
N TYR A 158 -9.33 19.54 17.31
CA TYR A 158 -8.23 18.59 17.39
C TYR A 158 -7.02 19.04 16.56
N ALA A 159 -7.26 19.51 15.32
CA ALA A 159 -6.20 20.06 14.48
C ALA A 159 -5.55 21.32 15.09
N ARG A 160 -6.35 22.23 15.68
CA ARG A 160 -5.83 23.41 16.41
C ARG A 160 -4.97 22.98 17.61
N ALA A 161 -5.43 22.02 18.41
CA ALA A 161 -4.73 21.53 19.59
C ALA A 161 -3.39 20.84 19.25
N SER A 162 -3.26 20.27 18.05
CA SER A 162 -2.01 19.65 17.59
C SER A 162 -0.83 20.64 17.42
N GLY A 163 -1.11 21.95 17.36
CA GLY A 163 -0.09 22.98 17.10
C GLY A 163 0.51 22.95 15.69
N ARG A 164 -0.01 22.11 14.79
CA ARG A 164 0.49 21.98 13.42
C ARG A 164 -0.10 23.05 12.50
N SER A 165 0.69 23.42 11.49
CA SER A 165 0.21 24.18 10.34
C SER A 165 -0.23 23.23 9.23
N PHE A 166 -1.28 23.60 8.50
CA PHE A 166 -1.88 22.78 7.45
C PHE A 166 -2.02 23.60 6.16
N SER A 167 -1.71 22.98 5.03
CA SER A 167 -1.79 23.61 3.70
C SER A 167 -3.22 23.86 3.26
N THR A 168 -4.16 22.97 3.60
CA THR A 168 -5.55 23.06 3.16
C THR A 168 -6.54 22.92 4.32
N HIS A 169 -7.80 23.28 4.04
CA HIS A 169 -8.89 23.01 4.99
C HIS A 169 -9.17 21.51 5.12
N LEU A 170 -9.03 20.74 4.03
CA LEU A 170 -9.21 19.30 4.03
C LEU A 170 -8.17 18.61 4.93
N ASP A 171 -6.90 19.03 4.88
CA ASP A 171 -5.84 18.49 5.75
C ASP A 171 -6.15 18.71 7.23
N ARG A 172 -6.81 19.84 7.58
CA ARG A 172 -7.26 20.10 8.95
C ARG A 172 -8.37 19.15 9.38
N LEU A 173 -9.37 18.95 8.52
CA LEU A 173 -10.53 18.11 8.86
C LEU A 173 -10.17 16.63 9.01
N THR A 174 -9.19 16.17 8.24
CA THR A 174 -8.73 14.76 8.16
C THR A 174 -7.50 14.47 9.03
N TRP A 175 -6.98 15.47 9.75
CA TRP A 175 -5.75 15.32 10.52
C TRP A 175 -5.77 14.15 11.52
N ALA A 176 -6.90 13.94 12.22
CA ALA A 176 -7.01 12.88 13.21
C ALA A 176 -6.84 11.47 12.60
N ASP A 177 -7.39 11.25 11.41
CA ASP A 177 -7.24 10.00 10.67
C ASP A 177 -5.78 9.81 10.22
N HIS A 178 -5.18 10.86 9.63
CA HIS A 178 -3.77 10.83 9.23
C HIS A 178 -2.82 10.59 10.40
N GLU A 179 -3.08 11.21 11.55
CA GLU A 179 -2.28 11.04 12.75
C GLU A 179 -2.40 9.62 13.31
N LEU A 180 -3.60 9.04 13.34
CA LEU A 180 -3.83 7.65 13.75
C LEU A 180 -2.98 6.70 12.92
N ILE A 181 -3.00 6.82 11.58
CA ILE A 181 -2.19 5.98 10.69
C ILE A 181 -0.69 6.19 10.95
N GLN A 182 -0.25 7.44 11.15
CA GLN A 182 1.15 7.74 11.47
C GLN A 182 1.58 7.13 12.80
N PHE A 183 0.71 7.22 13.81
CA PHE A 183 0.92 6.67 15.14
C PHE A 183 1.05 5.15 15.06
N LEU A 184 0.12 4.46 14.40
CA LEU A 184 0.18 3.01 14.20
C LEU A 184 1.42 2.57 13.43
N ARG A 185 1.80 3.28 12.36
CA ARG A 185 2.97 2.91 11.54
C ARG A 185 4.30 3.16 12.26
N ASN A 186 4.38 4.12 13.17
CA ASN A 186 5.59 4.53 13.89
C ASN A 186 6.82 4.66 12.96
N ARG A 187 6.64 5.34 11.82
CA ARG A 187 7.66 5.53 10.77
C ARG A 187 8.28 4.24 10.19
N SER A 188 7.74 3.06 10.48
CA SER A 188 8.22 1.81 9.89
C SER A 188 7.88 1.77 8.40
N ALA A 189 8.90 1.62 7.56
CA ALA A 189 8.72 1.43 6.12
C ALA A 189 8.23 0.01 5.76
N ALA A 190 8.28 -0.93 6.72
CA ALA A 190 7.87 -2.32 6.54
C ALA A 190 6.48 -2.61 7.16
N VAL A 191 5.75 -1.57 7.56
CA VAL A 191 4.35 -1.68 8.00
C VAL A 191 3.51 -0.87 7.01
N ASN A 192 2.65 -1.58 6.30
CA ASN A 192 1.71 -1.01 5.35
C ASN A 192 0.30 -1.05 5.96
N ILE A 193 -0.42 0.06 5.87
CA ILE A 193 -1.75 0.19 6.49
C ILE A 193 -2.70 0.74 5.42
N THR A 194 -3.79 0.03 5.17
CA THR A 194 -4.91 0.45 4.32
C THR A 194 -6.16 0.71 5.16
N GLN A 195 -7.00 1.61 4.68
CA GLN A 195 -8.36 1.86 5.20
C GLN A 195 -9.44 1.30 4.25
N GLU A 196 -9.03 0.75 3.10
CA GLU A 196 -9.92 0.09 2.16
C GLU A 196 -10.38 -1.26 2.72
N ASP A 197 -11.62 -1.63 2.43
CA ASP A 197 -12.16 -2.95 2.78
C ASP A 197 -11.38 -4.04 2.05
N ILE A 198 -10.60 -4.83 2.79
CA ILE A 198 -9.79 -5.89 2.20
C ILE A 198 -10.60 -7.10 1.72
N ASP A 199 -11.88 -7.21 2.07
CA ASP A 199 -12.75 -8.30 1.61
C ASP A 199 -12.99 -8.21 0.09
N VAL A 200 -12.83 -7.02 -0.51
CA VAL A 200 -12.87 -6.88 -1.98
C VAL A 200 -11.60 -7.40 -2.66
N ILE A 201 -10.54 -7.67 -1.89
CA ILE A 201 -9.21 -8.03 -2.39
C ILE A 201 -8.88 -9.50 -2.06
N THR A 202 -9.21 -9.96 -0.85
CA THR A 202 -8.81 -11.28 -0.35
C THR A 202 -9.67 -11.74 0.82
N ASP A 203 -10.10 -13.00 0.78
CA ASP A 203 -10.72 -13.67 1.94
C ASP A 203 -9.68 -14.14 2.98
N LEU A 204 -8.39 -14.17 2.59
CA LEU A 204 -7.30 -14.58 3.46
C LEU A 204 -6.82 -13.40 4.31
N HIS A 205 -7.43 -13.25 5.49
CA HIS A 205 -7.06 -12.26 6.49
C HIS A 205 -7.25 -12.79 7.92
N GLY A 206 -6.57 -12.22 8.91
CA GLY A 206 -6.74 -12.54 10.32
C GLY A 206 -6.97 -11.30 11.17
N ILE A 207 -7.96 -11.31 12.06
CA ILE A 207 -8.15 -10.23 13.03
C ILE A 207 -7.04 -10.32 14.08
N VAL A 208 -6.30 -9.22 14.29
CA VAL A 208 -5.18 -9.13 15.24
C VAL A 208 -5.45 -8.16 16.39
N TYR A 209 -6.47 -7.31 16.24
CA TYR A 209 -6.96 -6.42 17.28
C TYR A 209 -8.43 -6.09 16.99
N ALA A 210 -9.26 -6.10 18.02
CA ALA A 210 -10.63 -5.56 17.98
C ALA A 210 -10.87 -4.81 19.29
N ILE A 211 -11.48 -3.62 19.21
CA ILE A 211 -11.73 -2.78 20.39
C ILE A 211 -12.63 -3.48 21.43
N THR A 212 -13.55 -4.32 20.96
CA THR A 212 -14.47 -5.11 21.80
C THR A 212 -13.74 -6.11 22.71
N ASP A 213 -12.55 -6.53 22.31
CA ASP A 213 -11.75 -7.52 23.03
C ASP A 213 -10.69 -6.85 23.93
N ASP A 214 -10.62 -5.52 23.92
CA ASP A 214 -9.65 -4.72 24.68
C ASP A 214 -10.32 -4.05 25.90
N PRO A 215 -10.22 -4.64 27.11
CA PRO A 215 -10.85 -4.10 28.30
C PRO A 215 -10.22 -2.78 28.78
N ALA A 216 -9.02 -2.44 28.30
CA ALA A 216 -8.37 -1.16 28.62
C ALA A 216 -8.79 -0.04 27.66
N ALA A 217 -9.44 -0.37 26.53
CA ALA A 217 -9.92 0.62 25.59
C ALA A 217 -11.16 1.34 26.11
N ILE A 218 -11.24 2.64 25.79
CA ILE A 218 -12.50 3.39 25.93
C ILE A 218 -13.42 2.92 24.81
N GLN A 219 -14.41 2.11 25.18
CA GLN A 219 -15.36 1.49 24.25
C GLN A 219 -16.16 2.55 23.49
N PRO A 220 -16.53 2.28 22.22
CA PRO A 220 -17.47 3.13 21.50
C PRO A 220 -18.84 3.09 22.19
N GLU A 221 -19.52 4.23 22.23
CA GLU A 221 -20.91 4.36 22.70
C GLU A 221 -21.92 3.80 21.70
#